data_AF-A0A961U8I2-F1
#
_entry.id   AF-A0A961U8I2-F1
#
_cell.length_a   1.000
_cell.length_b   1.000
_cell.length_c   1.000
_cell.angle_alpha   90.00
_cell.angle_beta   90.00
_cell.angle_gamma   90.00
#
_symmetry.space_group_name_H-M   'P 1'
#
loop_
_entity.id
_entity.type
_entity.pdbx_description
1 polymer ?
#
loop_
_entity_poly.entity_id
_entity_poly.type
_entity_poly.pdbx_seq_one_letter_code
_entity_poly.pdbx_strand_id
1 'polypeptide(L)'
;MRFEGTENYVATKDLTVAVNAAVTLERPLLIKGEPGTGKTVLAKEVADAMGLPLIEWHVKSTTKAQQGLYEYDAVSRLRDSQLGD
;
A
#
# COMPACT_ATOMS: atom_id res chain seq x y z
N MET A 1 -5.31 7.53 15.29
CA MET A 1 -5.25 6.05 15.15
C MET A 1 -3.87 5.61 15.61
N ARG A 2 -3.74 4.49 16.34
CA ARG A 2 -2.45 4.03 16.86
C ARG A 2 -2.29 2.54 16.56
N PHE A 3 -1.17 2.17 15.96
CA PHE A 3 -0.73 0.79 15.75
C PHE A 3 0.03 0.31 16.98
N GLU A 4 -0.33 -0.85 17.52
CA GLU A 4 0.36 -1.49 18.65
C GLU A 4 0.91 -2.88 18.32
N GLY A 5 0.78 -3.31 17.05
CA GLY A 5 1.00 -4.69 16.62
C GLY A 5 -0.32 -5.44 16.43
N THR A 6 -0.23 -6.72 16.08
CA THR A 6 -1.37 -7.62 15.95
C THR A 6 -1.01 -8.99 16.52
N GLU A 7 -1.99 -9.88 16.69
CA GLU A 7 -1.74 -11.26 17.15
C GLU A 7 -0.76 -12.02 16.22
N ASN A 8 -0.72 -11.65 14.93
CA ASN A 8 0.07 -12.32 13.91
C ASN A 8 1.37 -11.56 13.56
N TYR A 9 1.60 -10.38 14.13
CA TYR A 9 2.74 -9.54 13.78
C TYR A 9 3.41 -8.90 14.99
N VAL A 10 4.60 -9.39 15.30
CA VAL A 10 5.45 -8.84 16.36
C VAL A 10 6.24 -7.65 15.81
N ALA A 11 5.76 -6.44 16.11
CA ALA A 11 6.48 -5.21 15.81
C ALA A 11 7.45 -4.86 16.94
N THR A 12 8.68 -4.49 16.60
CA THR A 12 9.58 -3.87 17.58
C THR A 12 9.05 -2.51 17.99
N LYS A 13 9.43 -2.04 19.18
CA LYS A 13 9.02 -0.71 19.68
C LYS A 13 9.37 0.40 18.68
N ASP A 14 10.55 0.34 18.07
CA ASP A 14 11.01 1.34 17.10
C ASP A 14 10.16 1.32 15.82
N LEU A 15 9.80 0.14 15.32
CA LEU A 15 8.91 0.00 14.16
C LEU A 15 7.53 0.57 14.46
N THR A 16 6.98 0.26 15.63
CA THR A 16 5.70 0.79 16.10
C THR A 16 5.72 2.32 16.19
N VAL A 17 6.82 2.91 16.68
CA VAL A 17 6.99 4.37 16.72
C VAL A 17 7.04 4.95 15.30
N ALA A 18 7.79 4.34 14.38
CA ALA A 18 7.89 4.81 13.01
C ALA A 18 6.54 4.79 12.27
N VAL A 19 5.77 3.70 12.41
CA VAL A 19 4.42 3.58 11.83
C VAL A 19 3.50 4.66 12.40
N ASN A 20 3.46 4.81 13.72
CA ASN A 20 2.60 5.80 14.36
C ASN A 20 2.99 7.24 14.00
N ALA A 21 4.28 7.53 13.86
CA ALA A 21 4.77 8.83 13.42
C ALA A 21 4.32 9.12 11.98
N ALA A 22 4.46 8.15 11.07
CA ALA A 22 4.03 8.30 9.67
C ALA A 22 2.53 8.58 9.56
N VAL A 23 1.72 7.84 10.31
CA VAL A 23 0.26 8.02 10.37
C VAL A 23 -0.10 9.39 10.96
N THR A 24 0.55 9.80 12.06
CA THR A 24 0.25 11.08 12.72
C THR A 24 0.66 12.29 11.88
N LEU A 25 1.78 12.18 11.14
CA LEU A 25 2.31 13.26 10.31
C LEU A 25 1.75 13.26 8.89
N GLU A 26 0.94 12.26 8.53
CA GLU A 26 0.46 12.02 7.16
C GLU A 26 1.62 12.01 6.14
N ARG A 27 2.75 11.41 6.54
CA ARG A 27 3.95 11.30 5.72
C ARG A 27 4.19 9.84 5.31
N PRO A 28 4.69 9.61 4.08
CA PRO A 28 5.00 8.26 3.62
C PRO A 28 6.13 7.63 4.45
N LEU A 29 6.02 6.32 4.68
CA LEU A 29 7.01 5.52 5.39
C LEU A 29 7.69 4.54 4.42
N LEU A 30 9.00 4.65 4.27
CA LEU A 30 9.81 3.72 3.49
C LEU A 30 10.48 2.70 4.42
N ILE A 31 10.18 1.41 4.22
CA ILE A 31 10.74 0.32 5.01
C ILE A 31 11.83 -0.42 4.22
N LYS A 32 13.01 -0.60 4.82
CA LYS A 32 14.13 -1.38 4.29
C LYS A 32 14.48 -2.53 5.24
N GLY A 33 14.96 -3.65 4.70
CA GLY A 33 15.51 -4.76 5.48
C GLY A 33 15.74 -6.01 4.63
N GLU A 34 16.28 -7.06 5.21
CA GLU A 34 16.57 -8.33 4.54
C GLU A 34 15.31 -9.01 3.94
N PRO A 35 15.41 -9.74 2.82
CA PRO A 35 14.29 -10.52 2.30
C PRO A 35 13.66 -11.42 3.38
N GLY A 36 12.32 -11.53 3.39
CA GLY A 36 11.61 -12.40 4.34
C GLY A 36 11.33 -11.81 5.73
N THR A 37 11.75 -10.58 6.04
CA THR A 37 11.52 -9.96 7.37
C THR A 37 10.12 -9.34 7.58
N GLY A 38 9.09 -9.85 6.88
CA GLY A 38 7.70 -9.40 7.11
C GLY A 38 7.35 -7.97 6.66
N LYS A 39 8.11 -7.35 5.76
CA LYS A 39 7.82 -5.98 5.26
C LYS A 39 6.46 -5.85 4.56
N THR A 40 6.14 -6.80 3.69
CA THR A 40 4.83 -6.83 3.01
C THR A 40 3.71 -7.11 4.00
N VAL A 41 3.96 -8.03 4.95
CA VAL A 41 2.99 -8.37 6.00
C VAL A 41 2.68 -7.16 6.89
N LEU A 42 3.68 -6.34 7.22
CA LEU A 42 3.48 -5.11 8.00
C LEU A 42 2.39 -4.22 7.40
N ALA A 43 2.40 -4.00 6.08
CA ALA A 43 1.41 -3.14 5.44
C ALA A 43 -0.02 -3.68 5.62
N LYS A 44 -0.18 -5.01 5.51
CA LYS A 44 -1.46 -5.68 5.73
C LYS A 44 -1.93 -5.58 7.18
N GLU A 45 -1.04 -5.87 8.13
CA GLU A 45 -1.36 -5.86 9.56
C GLU A 45 -1.65 -4.44 10.07
N VAL A 46 -0.99 -3.41 9.51
CA VAL A 46 -1.30 -2.02 9.80
C VAL A 46 -2.68 -1.63 9.27
N ALA A 47 -3.02 -2.03 8.04
CA ALA A 47 -4.33 -1.76 7.46
C ALA A 47 -5.45 -2.45 8.25
N ASP A 48 -5.26 -3.74 8.57
CA ASP A 48 -6.22 -4.54 9.34
C ASP A 48 -6.40 -3.97 10.75
N ALA A 49 -5.32 -3.64 11.46
CA ALA A 49 -5.37 -3.05 12.80
C ALA A 49 -6.05 -1.68 12.84
N MET A 50 -6.01 -0.93 11.74
CA MET A 50 -6.63 0.39 11.62
C MET A 50 -8.01 0.37 10.94
N GLY A 51 -8.47 -0.80 10.47
CA GLY A 51 -9.72 -0.92 9.71
C GLY A 51 -9.70 -0.15 8.38
N LEU A 52 -8.54 -0.04 7.74
CA LEU A 52 -8.34 0.71 6.50
C LEU A 52 -8.28 -0.22 5.28
N PRO A 53 -8.73 0.23 4.09
CA PRO A 53 -8.51 -0.51 2.87
C PRO A 53 -7.01 -0.53 2.51
N LEU A 54 -6.48 -1.71 2.20
CA LEU A 54 -5.13 -1.87 1.66
C LEU A 54 -5.14 -1.74 0.14
N ILE A 55 -4.45 -0.73 -0.38
CA ILE A 55 -4.25 -0.57 -1.83
C ILE A 55 -2.84 -1.06 -2.15
N GLU A 56 -2.74 -2.13 -2.93
CA GLU A 56 -1.47 -2.70 -3.35
C GLU A 56 -1.08 -2.20 -4.74
N TRP A 57 0.14 -1.67 -4.87
CA TRP A 57 0.72 -1.33 -6.16
C TRP A 57 2.13 -1.90 -6.30
N HIS A 58 2.29 -2.82 -7.24
CA HIS A 58 3.55 -3.50 -7.51
C HIS A 58 4.42 -2.68 -8.47
N VAL A 59 5.51 -2.11 -7.95
CA VAL A 59 6.44 -1.27 -8.72
C VAL A 59 7.64 -2.09 -9.20
N LYS A 60 7.99 -1.96 -10.48
CA LYS A 60 9.18 -2.54 -11.13
C LYS A 60 10.14 -1.42 -11.53
N SER A 61 11.38 -1.76 -11.90
CA SER A 61 12.36 -0.79 -12.41
C SER A 61 11.91 -0.10 -13.70
N THR A 62 10.99 -0.71 -14.44
CA THR A 62 10.40 -0.17 -15.66
C THR A 62 9.09 0.59 -15.43
N THR A 63 8.60 0.64 -14.18
CA THR A 63 7.37 1.35 -13.84
C THR A 63 7.60 2.86 -13.89
N LYS A 64 6.76 3.58 -14.64
CA LYS A 64 6.73 5.03 -14.76
C LYS A 64 5.62 5.62 -13.88
N ALA A 65 5.82 6.85 -13.42
CA ALA A 65 4.83 7.56 -12.60
C ALA A 65 3.45 7.66 -13.26
N GLN A 66 3.40 7.85 -14.59
CA GLN A 66 2.15 7.89 -15.37
C GLN A 66 1.30 6.62 -15.20
N GLN A 67 1.92 5.45 -15.02
CA GLN A 67 1.20 4.18 -14.83
C GLN A 67 0.55 4.05 -13.45
N GLY A 68 0.94 4.90 -12.48
CA GLY A 68 0.26 5.03 -11.19
C GLY A 68 -0.79 6.14 -11.16
N LEU A 69 -0.91 6.90 -12.26
CA LEU A 69 -1.94 7.91 -12.45
C LEU A 69 -3.09 7.31 -13.27
N TYR A 70 -4.21 8.00 -13.31
CA TYR A 70 -5.35 7.60 -14.13
C TYR A 70 -5.01 7.75 -15.63
N GLU A 71 -4.99 6.65 -16.38
CA GLU A 71 -4.93 6.67 -17.84
C GLU A 71 -6.34 6.61 -18.43
N TYR A 72 -6.67 7.60 -19.26
CA TYR A 72 -7.93 7.60 -20.01
C TYR A 72 -7.78 6.76 -21.28
N ASP A 73 -8.28 5.53 -21.25
CA ASP A 73 -8.35 4.68 -22.44
C ASP A 73 -9.62 4.96 -23.25
N ALA A 74 -9.50 5.88 -24.20
CA ALA A 74 -10.57 6.23 -25.12
C ALA A 74 -10.99 5.06 -26.03
N VAL A 75 -10.09 4.12 -26.32
CA VAL A 75 -10.32 3.00 -27.25
C VAL A 75 -11.11 1.89 -26.55
N SER A 76 -10.74 1.53 -25.32
CA SER A 76 -11.54 0.60 -24.51
C SER A 76 -12.94 1.16 -24.26
N ARG A 77 -13.08 2.46 -23.98
CA ARG A 77 -14.40 3.11 -23.86
C ARG A 77 -15.23 3.02 -25.14
N LEU A 78 -14.61 3.23 -26.30
CA LEU A 78 -15.29 3.12 -27.59
C LEU A 78 -15.70 1.67 -27.87
N ARG A 79 -14.85 0.70 -27.55
CA ARG A 79 -15.16 -0.73 -27.71
C ARG A 79 -16.32 -1.16 -26.82
N ASP A 80 -16.35 -0.73 -25.56
CA ASP A 80 -17.46 -1.01 -24.65
C ASP A 80 -18.77 -0.36 -25.13
N SER A 81 -18.70 0.81 -25.80
CA SER A 81 -19.88 1.41 -26.44
C SER A 81 -20.35 0.71 -27.72
N GLN A 82 -19.48 -0.07 -28.38
CA GLN A 82 -19.83 -0.85 -29.58
C GLN A 82 -20.22 -2.29 -29.28
N LEU A 83 -19.82 -2.82 -28.12
CA LEU A 83 -20.21 -4.15 -27.62
C LEU A 83 -21.45 -4.09 -26.71
N GLY A 84 -22.16 -2.96 -26.71
CA GLY A 84 -23.50 -2.85 -26.13
C GLY A 84 -24.54 -3.55 -27.01
N ASP A 85 -24.52 -4.89 -26.97
CA ASP A 85 -25.65 -5.85 -26.93
C ASP A 85 -25.08 -7.26 -26.63
#